data_AF-A0A8X6SMA7-F1
#
_entry.id   AF-A0A8X6SMA7-F1
#
_cell.length_a   1.000
_cell.length_b   1.000
_cell.length_c   1.000
_cell.angle_alpha   90.00
_cell.angle_beta   90.00
_cell.angle_gamma   90.00
#
_symmetry.space_group_name_H-M   'P 1'
#
loop_
_entity.id
_entity.type
_entity.pdbx_description
1 polymer ?
#
loop_
_entity_poly.entity_id
_entity_poly.type
_entity_poly.pdbx_seq_one_letter_code
_entity_poly.pdbx_strand_id
1 'polypeptide(L)'
;MRWIGHVGPIAWPAHSPFPNPFDFFFWCHLKSLVYVTAVATVEDLMARIVVASAHITSTPDLFEPFRQSFVHRCLLCSGLH
;
A
#
# COMPACT_ATOMS: atom_id res chain seq x y z
N MET A 1 -9.51 19.97 -17.30
CA MET A 1 -8.84 18.74 -17.80
C MET A 1 -9.81 17.59 -17.58
N ARG A 2 -10.23 16.93 -18.66
CA ARG A 2 -11.30 15.92 -18.68
C ARG A 2 -10.67 14.53 -18.61
N TRP A 3 -10.78 13.87 -17.47
CA TRP A 3 -10.25 12.51 -17.28
C TRP A 3 -11.36 11.49 -17.54
N ILE A 4 -11.09 10.57 -18.48
CA ILE A 4 -12.00 9.51 -18.94
C ILE A 4 -11.74 8.29 -18.05
N GLY A 5 -12.80 7.78 -17.42
CA GLY A 5 -12.73 6.71 -16.44
C GLY A 5 -12.29 5.36 -17.00
N HIS A 6 -11.70 4.53 -16.13
CA HIS A 6 -11.58 3.10 -16.37
C HIS A 6 -12.61 2.35 -15.53
N VAL A 7 -13.45 1.63 -16.26
CA VAL A 7 -14.53 0.75 -15.85
C VAL A 7 -13.96 -0.41 -15.03
N GLY A 8 -14.19 -0.37 -13.72
CA GLY A 8 -14.03 -1.49 -12.79
C GLY A 8 -15.21 -1.50 -11.82
N PRO A 9 -15.59 -2.65 -11.23
CA PRO A 9 -16.78 -2.78 -10.38
C PRO A 9 -16.73 -1.98 -9.08
N ILE A 10 -15.60 -1.33 -8.78
CA ILE A 10 -15.42 -0.44 -7.62
C ILE A 10 -15.22 0.97 -8.15
N ALA A 11 -16.31 1.74 -8.20
CA ALA A 11 -16.25 3.18 -8.40
C ALA A 11 -15.67 3.81 -7.13
N TRP A 12 -14.37 4.11 -7.15
CA TRP A 12 -13.75 4.87 -6.06
C TRP A 12 -14.38 6.27 -6.00
N PRO A 13 -14.76 6.77 -4.82
CA PRO A 13 -15.28 8.12 -4.70
C PRO A 13 -14.22 9.13 -5.15
N ALA A 14 -14.63 10.16 -5.90
CA ALA A 14 -13.78 11.12 -6.60
C ALA A 14 -12.91 12.04 -5.70
N HIS A 15 -12.72 11.71 -4.42
CA HIS A 15 -12.00 12.55 -3.46
C HIS A 15 -11.21 11.72 -2.41
N SER A 16 -10.24 10.92 -2.84
CA SER A 16 -9.05 10.70 -1.99
C SER A 16 -7.85 11.44 -2.59
N PRO A 17 -7.68 12.74 -2.30
CA PRO A 17 -6.60 13.56 -2.87
C PRO A 17 -5.20 13.25 -2.30
N PHE A 18 -5.02 12.17 -1.56
CA PHE A 18 -3.71 11.74 -1.09
C PHE A 18 -3.55 10.23 -1.27
N PRO A 19 -2.36 9.75 -1.70
CA PRO A 19 -1.99 8.36 -1.46
C PRO A 19 -2.22 8.09 0.02
N ASN A 20 -2.82 6.95 0.33
CA ASN A 20 -3.16 6.69 1.72
C ASN A 20 -1.83 6.76 2.53
N PRO A 21 -1.79 7.41 3.71
CA PRO A 21 -0.54 7.57 4.46
C PRO A 21 0.18 6.23 4.71
N PHE A 22 -0.58 5.13 4.77
CA PHE A 22 -0.05 3.77 4.78
C PHE A 22 0.55 3.34 3.44
N ASP A 23 -0.05 3.58 2.27
CA ASP A 23 0.55 3.30 0.95
C ASP A 23 1.86 4.07 0.80
N PHE A 24 1.90 5.34 1.21
CA PHE A 24 3.13 6.14 1.17
C PHE A 24 4.19 5.56 2.11
N PHE A 25 3.84 5.30 3.37
CA PHE A 25 4.76 4.76 4.37
C PHE A 25 5.25 3.36 4.01
N PHE A 26 4.32 2.46 3.69
CA PHE A 26 4.58 1.09 3.26
C PHE A 26 5.45 1.08 2.02
N TRP A 27 5.14 1.88 0.99
CA TRP A 27 5.95 1.95 -0.21
C TRP A 27 7.34 2.53 0.04
N CYS A 28 7.46 3.58 0.85
CA CYS A 28 8.75 4.14 1.26
C CYS A 28 9.61 3.11 2.01
N HIS A 29 9.01 2.39 2.96
CA HIS A 29 9.71 1.40 3.76
C HIS A 29 10.07 0.15 2.95
N LEU A 30 9.14 -0.34 2.13
CA LEU A 30 9.36 -1.44 1.20
C LEU A 30 10.50 -1.10 0.24
N LYS A 31 10.51 0.11 -0.35
CA LYS A 31 11.60 0.56 -1.21
C LYS A 31 12.93 0.63 -0.46
N SER A 32 12.91 1.09 0.80
CA SER A 32 14.11 1.12 1.63
C SER A 32 14.70 -0.27 1.88
N LEU A 33 13.87 -1.33 1.96
CA LEU A 33 14.31 -2.72 2.14
C LEU A 33 14.70 -3.37 0.81
N VAL A 34 13.89 -3.15 -0.23
CA VAL A 34 14.08 -3.75 -1.55
C VAL A 34 15.25 -3.16 -2.30
N TYR A 35 15.73 -1.95 -1.99
CA TYR A 35 16.88 -1.33 -2.67
C TYR A 35 18.11 -1.13 -1.77
N VAL A 36 18.20 -1.82 -0.61
CA VAL A 36 19.43 -1.79 0.23
C VAL A 36 20.64 -2.23 -0.58
N THR A 37 20.50 -3.29 -1.37
CA THR A 37 21.53 -3.78 -2.30
C THR A 37 21.08 -3.57 -3.74
N ALA A 38 22.03 -3.50 -4.68
CA ALA A 38 21.69 -3.46 -6.09
C ALA A 38 20.86 -4.70 -6.48
N VAL A 39 19.83 -4.50 -7.29
CA VAL A 39 18.97 -5.57 -7.81
C VAL A 39 19.50 -5.95 -9.18
N ALA A 40 19.86 -7.22 -9.38
CA ALA A 40 20.48 -7.69 -10.63
C ALA A 40 19.48 -8.22 -11.65
N THR A 41 18.36 -8.81 -11.20
CA THR A 41 17.34 -9.42 -12.07
C THR A 41 15.93 -9.16 -11.56
N VAL A 42 14.93 -9.38 -12.42
CA VAL A 42 13.52 -9.23 -12.05
C VAL A 42 13.12 -10.29 -11.03
N GLU A 43 13.66 -11.50 -11.12
CA GLU A 43 13.40 -12.59 -10.17
C GLU A 43 13.92 -12.25 -8.77
N ASP A 44 15.12 -11.66 -8.68
CA ASP A 44 15.68 -11.15 -7.43
C ASP A 44 14.80 -10.03 -6.85
N LEU A 45 14.34 -9.10 -7.70
CA LEU A 45 13.44 -8.03 -7.29
C LEU A 45 12.15 -8.60 -6.69
N MET A 46 11.53 -9.56 -7.36
CA MET A 46 10.28 -10.19 -6.93
C MET A 46 10.46 -10.93 -5.62
N ALA A 47 11.54 -11.72 -5.49
CA ALA A 47 11.87 -12.42 -4.25
C ALA A 47 12.06 -11.44 -3.09
N ARG A 48 12.76 -10.33 -3.32
CA ARG A 48 12.99 -9.29 -2.31
C ARG A 48 11.73 -8.55 -1.92
N ILE A 49 10.83 -8.26 -2.86
CA ILE A 49 9.52 -7.67 -2.57
C ILE A 49 8.71 -8.62 -1.67
N VAL A 50 8.70 -9.92 -1.97
CA VAL A 50 7.98 -10.93 -1.17
C VAL A 50 8.57 -11.02 0.24
N VAL A 51 9.90 -11.10 0.37
CA VAL A 51 10.56 -11.16 1.68
C VAL A 51 10.36 -9.88 2.49
N ALA A 52 10.54 -8.71 1.86
CA ALA A 52 10.36 -7.42 2.52
C ALA A 52 8.91 -7.20 2.96
N SER A 53 7.93 -7.55 2.11
CA SER A 53 6.51 -7.44 2.47
C SER A 53 6.15 -8.37 3.63
N ALA A 54 6.62 -9.62 3.62
CA ALA A 54 6.45 -10.54 4.74
C ALA A 54 7.03 -9.95 6.04
N HIS A 55 8.27 -9.45 6.00
CA HIS A 55 8.92 -8.82 7.15
C HIS A 55 8.10 -7.64 7.73
N ILE A 56 7.60 -6.75 6.86
CA ILE A 56 6.78 -5.61 7.28
C ILE A 56 5.48 -6.10 7.93
N THR A 57 4.80 -7.08 7.33
CA THR A 57 3.54 -7.61 7.86
C THR A 57 3.70 -8.45 9.13
N SER A 58 4.87 -9.04 9.35
CA SER A 58 5.20 -9.79 10.56
C SER A 58 5.68 -8.93 11.72
N THR A 59 5.81 -7.61 11.54
CA THR A 59 6.23 -6.67 12.59
C THR A 59 5.02 -5.96 13.20
N PRO A 60 4.43 -6.48 14.30
CA PRO A 60 3.16 -5.98 14.82
C PRO A 60 3.20 -4.51 15.23
N ASP A 61 4.30 -4.04 15.83
CA ASP A 61 4.48 -2.64 16.23
C ASP A 61 4.49 -1.66 15.05
N LEU A 62 4.92 -2.13 13.88
CA LEU A 62 5.01 -1.33 12.66
C LEU A 62 3.74 -1.42 11.82
N PHE A 63 2.95 -2.49 11.94
CA PHE A 63 1.85 -2.76 11.02
C PHE A 63 0.47 -2.50 11.63
N GLU A 64 0.27 -2.83 12.92
CA GLU A 64 -1.06 -2.81 13.53
C GLU A 64 -1.71 -1.42 13.57
N PRO A 65 -1.01 -0.32 13.94
CA PRO A 65 -1.59 1.03 13.93
C PRO A 65 -2.06 1.45 12.53
N PHE A 66 -1.32 1.05 11.50
CA PHE A 66 -1.64 1.38 10.12
C PHE A 66 -2.76 0.52 9.57
N ARG A 67 -2.78 -0.77 9.93
CA ARG A 67 -3.86 -1.70 9.61
C ARG A 67 -5.18 -1.19 10.16
N GLN A 68 -5.20 -0.71 11.41
CA GLN A 68 -6.38 -0.12 12.02
C GLN A 68 -6.82 1.17 11.31
N SER A 69 -5.88 2.06 10.96
CA SER A 69 -6.20 3.27 10.19
C SER A 69 -6.77 2.97 8.81
N PHE A 70 -6.21 1.97 8.11
CA PHE A 70 -6.69 1.51 6.81
C PHE A 70 -8.11 0.92 6.92
N VAL A 71 -8.33 0.00 7.86
CA VAL A 71 -9.65 -0.60 8.12
C VAL A 71 -10.67 0.48 8.47
N HIS A 72 -10.32 1.42 9.35
CA HIS A 72 -11.20 2.54 9.71
C HIS A 72 -11.60 3.37 8.49
N ARG A 73 -10.64 3.70 7.62
CA ARG A 73 -10.91 4.46 6.40
C ARG A 73 -11.74 3.66 5.38
N CYS A 74 -11.50 2.36 5.24
CA CYS A 74 -12.33 1.48 4.43
C CYS A 74 -13.78 1.44 4.93
N LEU A 75 -13.99 1.37 6.25
CA LEU A 75 -15.32 1.39 6.87
C LEU A 75 -16.05 2.73 6.64
N LEU A 76 -15.33 3.85 6.75
CA LEU A 76 -15.88 5.18 6.43
C LEU A 76 -16.28 5.31 4.96
N CYS A 77 -15.55 4.66 4.05
CA CYS A 77 -15.86 4.67 2.62
C CYS A 77 -16.96 3.66 2.21
N SER A 78 -17.14 2.56 2.94
CA SER A 78 -18.16 1.55 2.65
C SER A 78 -19.55 1.90 3.17
N GLY A 79 -19.72 3.03 3.86
CA GLY A 79 -21.01 3.47 4.37
C GLY A 79 -21.61 2.55 5.45
N LEU A 80 -20.80 1.69 6.06
CA LEU A 80 -21.18 0.92 7.25
C LEU A 80 -21.07 1.84 8.48
N HIS A 81 -22.05 2.72 8.64
CA HIS A 81 -22.38 3.39 9.88
C HIS A 81 -23.90 3.39 10.06
#